data_AF-A0A1J9S2A2-F1
#
_entry.id   AF-A0A1J9S2A2-F1
#
_cell.length_a   1.000
_cell.length_b   1.000
_cell.length_c   1.000
_cell.angle_alpha   90.00
_cell.angle_beta   90.00
_cell.angle_gamma   90.00
#
_symmetry.space_group_name_H-M   'P 1'
#
loop_
_entity.id
_entity.type
_entity.pdbx_description
1 polymer ?
#
loop_
_entity_poly.entity_id
_entity_poly.type
_entity_poly.pdbx_seq_one_letter_code
_entity_poly.pdbx_strand_id
1 'polypeptide(L)'
;MASPALHEAIHRAHLERLQSVLLTLCKASPIAQQVLERELLMDEEPASGDEADKQNVLNVTALTAKKTQRSRYVTCKHCHQEFDLAANTEKSCKTHDGPLEPIEDEWIDHDERCHGPIESEENYESFPEGFLWECCERPADAEGCCTDIHYEDADFKPTTKKRKLWPSCE
;
A
#
# COMPACT_ATOMS: atom_id res chain seq x y z
N MET A 1 23.13 -4.87 16.72
CA MET A 1 21.89 -5.68 16.77
C MET A 1 21.00 -5.09 17.85
N ALA A 2 19.73 -4.78 17.54
CA ALA A 2 18.77 -4.34 18.55
C ALA A 2 18.53 -5.47 19.57
N SER A 3 18.22 -5.12 20.82
CA SER A 3 17.85 -6.15 21.81
C SER A 3 16.53 -6.83 21.43
N PRO A 4 16.31 -8.10 21.81
CA PRO A 4 15.04 -8.79 21.54
C PRO A 4 13.83 -8.04 22.09
N ALA A 5 13.97 -7.44 23.28
CA ALA A 5 12.93 -6.62 23.90
C ALA A 5 12.59 -5.37 23.07
N LEU A 6 13.59 -4.74 22.44
CA LEU A 6 13.35 -3.59 21.56
C LEU A 6 12.62 -4.03 20.27
N HIS A 7 13.00 -5.17 19.69
CA HIS A 7 12.34 -5.70 18.50
C HIS A 7 10.86 -5.98 18.77
N GLU A 8 10.53 -6.66 19.87
CA GLU A 8 9.15 -6.93 20.28
C GLU A 8 8.37 -5.63 20.55
N ALA A 9 9.00 -4.63 21.18
CA ALA A 9 8.37 -3.34 21.42
C ALA A 9 8.01 -2.60 20.12
N ILE A 10 8.84 -2.72 19.07
CA ILE A 10 8.56 -2.12 17.76
C ILE A 10 7.33 -2.77 17.13
N HIS A 11 7.25 -4.11 17.10
CA HIS A 11 6.11 -4.83 16.50
C HIS A 11 4.79 -4.60 17.23
N ARG A 12 4.83 -4.30 18.53
CA ARG A 12 3.64 -4.00 19.32
C ARG A 12 3.25 -2.52 19.33
N ALA A 13 4.14 -1.63 18.89
CA ALA A 13 3.88 -0.21 18.93
C ALA A 13 2.81 0.20 17.92
N HIS A 14 1.96 1.15 18.30
CA HIS A 14 1.03 1.78 17.39
C HIS A 14 1.77 2.61 16.32
N LEU A 15 1.18 2.71 15.12
CA LEU A 15 1.74 3.47 14.00
C LEU A 15 2.11 4.91 14.37
N GLU A 16 1.24 5.63 15.08
CA GLU A 16 1.49 7.01 15.50
C GLU A 16 2.74 7.12 16.40
N ARG A 17 2.96 6.12 17.26
CA ARG A 17 4.15 6.06 18.12
C ARG A 17 5.40 5.83 17.30
N LEU A 18 5.35 4.91 16.33
CA LEU A 18 6.47 4.64 15.42
C LEU A 18 6.82 5.87 14.59
N GLN A 19 5.82 6.53 13.98
CA GLN A 19 5.99 7.78 13.23
C GLN A 19 6.63 8.88 14.09
N SER A 20 6.14 9.07 15.33
CA SER A 20 6.72 10.05 16.26
C SER A 20 8.18 9.74 16.60
N VAL A 21 8.53 8.46 16.82
CA VAL A 21 9.91 8.05 17.12
C VAL A 21 10.81 8.28 15.91
N LEU A 22 10.38 7.91 14.69
CA LEU A 22 11.13 8.14 13.46
C LEU A 22 11.41 9.62 13.22
N LEU A 23 10.40 10.48 13.38
CA LEU A 23 10.57 11.94 13.27
C LEU A 23 11.54 12.49 14.34
N THR A 24 11.52 11.92 15.54
CA THR A 24 12.46 12.29 16.61
C THR A 24 13.89 11.87 16.27
N LEU A 25 14.07 10.68 15.68
CA LEU A 25 15.37 10.18 15.24
C LEU A 25 15.97 11.05 14.12
N CYS A 26 15.16 11.49 13.15
CA CYS A 26 15.61 12.43 12.11
C CYS A 26 16.15 13.74 12.70
N LYS A 27 15.49 14.28 13.73
CA LYS A 27 15.94 15.51 14.41
C LYS A 27 17.21 15.29 15.24
N ALA A 28 17.43 14.08 15.74
CA ALA A 28 18.53 13.76 16.64
C ALA A 28 19.81 13.32 15.91
N SER A 29 19.70 12.76 14.71
CA SER A 29 20.84 12.17 13.99
C SER A 29 20.76 12.40 12.47
N PRO A 30 21.76 13.08 11.86
CA PRO A 30 21.86 13.21 10.41
C PRO A 30 21.95 11.87 9.69
N ILE A 31 22.55 10.86 10.33
CA ILE A 31 22.63 9.51 9.75
C ILE A 31 21.24 8.87 9.69
N ALA A 32 20.42 9.04 10.72
CA ALA A 32 19.04 8.55 10.71
C ALA A 32 18.23 9.25 9.62
N GLN A 33 18.41 10.58 9.47
CA GLN A 33 17.77 11.33 8.39
C GLN A 33 18.14 10.77 7.01
N GLN A 34 19.43 10.57 6.72
CA GLN A 34 19.87 10.04 5.42
C GLN A 34 19.31 8.64 5.13
N VAL A 35 19.21 7.78 6.15
CA VAL A 35 18.59 6.46 6.00
C VAL A 35 17.10 6.62 5.66
N LEU A 36 16.36 7.47 6.38
CA LEU A 36 14.94 7.66 6.11
C LEU A 36 14.69 8.30 4.74
N GLU A 37 15.50 9.27 4.32
CA GLU A 37 15.40 9.87 2.99
C GLU A 37 15.63 8.82 1.90
N ARG A 38 16.63 7.95 2.04
CA ARG A 38 16.89 6.87 1.08
C ARG A 38 15.76 5.84 1.02
N GLU A 39 15.18 5.48 2.16
CA GLU A 39 14.15 4.45 2.22
C GLU A 39 12.78 4.98 1.79
N LEU A 40 12.41 6.21 2.15
CA LEU A 40 11.05 6.72 2.00
C LEU A 40 10.85 7.72 0.86
N LEU A 41 11.93 8.31 0.33
CA LEU A 41 11.85 9.30 -0.74
C LEU A 41 12.42 8.76 -2.05
N MET A 42 11.90 9.30 -3.15
CA MET A 42 12.46 9.17 -4.47
C MET A 42 12.57 10.55 -5.13
N ASP A 43 13.52 10.67 -6.05
CA ASP A 43 13.65 11.86 -6.89
C ASP A 43 12.52 11.85 -7.93
N GLU A 44 11.75 12.94 -8.00
CA GLU A 44 10.81 13.17 -9.09
C GLU A 44 11.56 13.86 -10.23
N GLU A 45 11.59 13.20 -11.38
CA GLU A 45 12.10 13.83 -12.59
C GLU A 45 11.17 14.98 -12.97
N PRO A 46 11.71 16.17 -13.32
CA PRO A 46 10.88 17.28 -13.73
C PRO A 46 10.06 16.82 -14.94
N ALA A 47 8.74 16.90 -14.84
CA ALA A 47 7.85 16.68 -15.98
C ALA A 47 8.38 17.51 -17.14
N SER A 48 8.85 16.82 -18.19
CA SER A 48 9.37 17.44 -19.41
C SER A 48 8.22 18.17 -20.10
N GLY A 49 7.95 19.39 -19.65
CA GLY A 49 7.13 20.36 -20.34
C GLY A 49 7.94 20.90 -21.51
N ASP A 50 7.48 20.53 -22.70
CA ASP A 50 7.73 21.11 -24.01
C ASP A 50 9.18 21.38 -24.44
N GLU A 51 9.58 20.67 -25.50
CA GLU A 51 10.70 20.99 -26.39
C GLU A 51 10.69 22.47 -26.80
N ALA A 52 11.49 23.29 -26.12
CA ALA A 52 11.94 24.57 -26.66
C ALA A 52 13.35 24.94 -26.19
N ASP A 53 14.24 24.93 -27.17
CA ASP A 53 15.43 25.75 -27.33
C ASP A 53 16.78 25.22 -26.80
N LYS A 54 17.49 24.58 -27.74
CA LYS A 54 18.89 24.19 -27.62
C LYS A 54 19.79 25.39 -27.93
N GLN A 55 20.19 26.19 -26.94
CA GLN A 55 21.44 26.95 -27.06
C GLN A 55 22.15 27.24 -25.72
N ASN A 56 23.07 26.34 -25.38
CA ASN A 56 24.42 26.57 -24.86
C ASN A 56 24.73 27.87 -24.10
N VAL A 57 24.92 27.78 -22.78
CA VAL A 57 26.13 28.30 -22.10
C VAL A 57 26.33 27.62 -20.74
N LEU A 58 27.58 27.22 -20.49
CA LEU A 58 28.13 26.70 -19.25
C LEU A 58 27.79 27.62 -18.05
N ASN A 59 26.73 27.29 -17.31
CA ASN A 59 26.44 27.89 -16.02
C ASN A 59 26.67 26.87 -14.90
N VAL A 60 27.83 27.01 -14.25
CA VAL A 60 28.26 26.32 -13.02
C VAL A 60 27.37 26.67 -11.81
N THR A 61 26.21 27.28 -12.03
CA THR A 61 25.17 27.57 -11.03
C THR A 61 24.00 26.58 -11.07
N ALA A 62 24.05 25.52 -11.89
CA ALA A 62 23.06 24.44 -11.96
C ALA A 62 23.19 23.37 -10.84
N LEU A 63 23.74 23.73 -9.68
CA LEU A 63 23.94 22.81 -8.53
C LEU A 63 22.80 22.85 -7.50
N THR A 64 21.74 23.62 -7.73
CA THR A 64 20.60 23.69 -6.80
C THR A 64 19.24 23.76 -7.51
N ALA A 65 19.08 23.04 -8.63
CA ALA A 65 17.73 22.60 -8.98
C ALA A 65 17.32 21.64 -7.85
N LYS A 66 16.51 22.14 -6.90
CA LYS A 66 15.92 21.31 -5.86
C LYS A 66 15.10 20.25 -6.58
N LYS A 67 15.67 19.06 -6.74
CA LYS A 67 14.93 17.88 -7.17
C LYS A 67 13.72 17.79 -6.27
N THR A 68 12.53 17.83 -6.85
CA THR A 68 11.29 17.64 -6.11
C THR A 68 11.33 16.20 -5.63
N GLN A 69 11.44 15.98 -4.32
CA GLN A 69 11.41 14.64 -3.76
C GLN A 69 9.97 14.31 -3.40
N ARG A 70 9.54 13.10 -3.72
CA ARG A 70 8.21 12.59 -3.40
C ARG A 70 8.30 11.27 -2.64
N SER A 71 7.18 10.84 -2.06
CA SER A 71 7.09 9.53 -1.40
C SER A 71 7.44 8.42 -2.39
N ARG A 72 8.31 7.50 -1.98
CA ARG A 72 8.69 6.32 -2.76
C ARG A 72 7.56 5.28 -2.81
N TYR A 73 6.83 5.15 -1.70
CA TYR A 73 5.72 4.22 -1.55
C TYR A 73 4.39 4.97 -1.64
N VAL A 74 3.49 4.45 -2.46
CA VAL A 74 2.13 4.99 -2.69
C VAL A 74 1.14 3.84 -2.84
N THR A 75 -0.16 4.13 -2.77
CA THR A 75 -1.21 3.11 -2.87
C THR A 75 -1.73 3.01 -4.29
N CYS A 76 -1.95 1.78 -4.77
CA CYS A 76 -2.54 1.53 -6.09
C CYS A 76 -4.06 1.73 -6.08
N LYS A 77 -4.61 2.45 -7.06
CA LYS A 77 -6.07 2.66 -7.19
C LYS A 77 -6.86 1.40 -7.55
N HIS A 78 -6.20 0.37 -8.10
CA HIS A 78 -6.86 -0.85 -8.57
C HIS A 78 -6.78 -2.00 -7.55
N CYS A 79 -5.58 -2.30 -7.05
CA CYS A 79 -5.40 -3.39 -6.08
C CYS A 79 -5.38 -2.90 -4.62
N HIS A 80 -5.38 -1.58 -4.38
CA HIS A 80 -5.33 -0.97 -3.05
C HIS A 80 -4.12 -1.34 -2.17
N GLN A 81 -3.10 -1.98 -2.76
CA GLN A 81 -1.85 -2.30 -2.09
C GLN A 81 -0.84 -1.15 -2.22
N GLU A 82 0.01 -1.01 -1.20
CA GLU A 82 1.18 -0.12 -1.25
C GLU A 82 2.23 -0.71 -2.19
N PHE A 83 2.83 0.14 -3.04
CA PHE A 83 3.86 -0.27 -3.98
C PHE A 83 4.98 0.78 -4.09
N ASP A 84 6.17 0.32 -4.46
CA ASP A 84 7.34 1.15 -4.72
C ASP A 84 7.28 1.71 -6.15
N LEU A 85 7.19 3.03 -6.29
CA LEU A 85 7.21 3.71 -7.58
C LEU A 85 8.49 3.42 -8.38
N ALA A 86 9.62 3.23 -7.71
CA ALA A 86 10.90 2.96 -8.37
C ALA A 86 11.01 1.51 -8.90
N ALA A 87 10.17 0.60 -8.39
CA ALA A 87 10.17 -0.82 -8.77
C ALA A 87 8.87 -1.24 -9.48
N ASN A 88 8.04 -0.29 -9.93
CA ASN A 88 6.79 -0.57 -10.62
C ASN A 88 7.06 -1.03 -12.06
N THR A 89 6.57 -2.22 -12.40
CA THR A 89 6.70 -2.83 -13.73
C THR A 89 5.32 -3.22 -14.25
N GLU A 90 5.22 -3.53 -15.55
CA GLU A 90 3.98 -3.96 -16.22
C GLU A 90 3.35 -5.23 -15.63
N LYS A 91 4.04 -5.92 -14.70
CA LYS A 91 3.55 -7.13 -14.04
C LYS A 91 3.44 -7.01 -12.53
N SER A 92 3.60 -5.79 -11.99
CA SER A 92 3.62 -5.56 -10.55
C SER A 92 2.21 -5.56 -9.94
N CYS A 93 1.24 -4.94 -10.63
CA CYS A 93 -0.14 -4.94 -10.17
C CYS A 93 -0.84 -6.22 -10.59
N LYS A 94 -1.36 -6.98 -9.63
CA LYS A 94 -2.18 -8.17 -9.87
C LYS A 94 -3.59 -7.93 -9.36
N THR A 95 -4.58 -8.00 -10.24
CA THR A 95 -6.01 -7.84 -9.89
C THR A 95 -6.85 -8.94 -10.52
N HIS A 96 -8.04 -9.12 -9.98
CA HIS A 96 -9.12 -9.85 -10.63
C HIS A 96 -10.11 -8.82 -11.17
N ASP A 97 -10.52 -9.00 -12.43
CA ASP A 97 -11.45 -8.07 -13.11
C ASP A 97 -12.91 -8.55 -13.05
N GLY A 98 -13.14 -9.78 -12.58
CA GLY A 98 -14.47 -10.36 -12.40
C GLY A 98 -14.95 -10.27 -10.95
N PRO A 99 -16.27 -10.38 -10.71
CA PRO A 99 -16.81 -10.60 -9.38
C PRO A 99 -16.36 -11.96 -8.82
N LEU A 100 -16.47 -12.08 -7.51
CA LEU A 100 -16.31 -13.33 -6.79
C LEU A 100 -17.69 -13.96 -6.61
N GLU A 101 -17.87 -15.21 -7.07
CA GLU A 101 -19.14 -15.93 -7.03
C GLU A 101 -19.08 -17.13 -6.09
N PRO A 102 -20.15 -17.44 -5.34
CA PRO A 102 -20.20 -18.62 -4.49
C PRO A 102 -20.33 -19.92 -5.30
N ILE A 103 -19.62 -20.96 -4.87
CA ILE A 103 -19.76 -22.30 -5.42
C ILE A 103 -21.01 -22.95 -4.79
N GLU A 104 -22.10 -23.07 -5.55
CA GLU A 104 -23.40 -23.57 -5.03
C GLU A 104 -23.28 -24.88 -4.22
N ASP A 105 -22.41 -25.80 -4.65
CA ASP A 105 -22.21 -27.10 -4.01
C ASP A 105 -21.57 -27.02 -2.61
N GLU A 106 -20.81 -25.97 -2.30
CA GLU A 106 -20.18 -25.77 -0.98
C GLU A 106 -21.15 -25.13 0.03
N TRP A 107 -22.20 -24.47 -0.45
CA TRP A 107 -23.17 -23.71 0.37
C TRP A 107 -24.54 -24.37 0.50
N ILE A 108 -24.66 -25.67 0.20
CA ILE A 108 -25.94 -26.42 0.19
C ILE A 108 -26.69 -26.36 1.54
N ASP A 109 -25.97 -26.41 2.67
CA ASP A 109 -26.54 -26.36 4.02
C ASP A 109 -26.69 -24.93 4.57
N HIS A 110 -26.30 -23.91 3.80
CA HIS A 110 -26.29 -22.52 4.26
C HIS A 110 -27.65 -21.85 4.10
N ASP A 111 -28.36 -21.66 5.21
CA ASP A 111 -29.55 -20.81 5.26
C ASP A 111 -29.18 -19.35 5.58
N GLU A 112 -29.32 -18.45 4.60
CA GLU A 112 -29.01 -17.01 4.77
C GLU A 112 -29.84 -16.31 5.84
N ARG A 113 -31.04 -16.83 6.17
CA ARG A 113 -31.87 -16.28 7.25
C ARG A 113 -31.30 -16.56 8.63
N CYS A 114 -30.56 -17.66 8.77
CA CYS A 114 -29.95 -18.10 10.02
C CYS A 114 -28.47 -17.70 10.12
N HIS A 115 -27.73 -17.79 9.01
CA HIS A 115 -26.29 -17.65 8.98
C HIS A 115 -25.81 -16.33 8.34
N GLY A 116 -26.73 -15.53 7.79
CA GLY A 116 -26.40 -14.29 7.08
C GLY A 116 -26.05 -14.52 5.60
N PRO A 117 -25.78 -13.44 4.84
CA PRO A 117 -25.50 -13.53 3.41
C PRO A 117 -24.31 -14.44 3.11
N ILE A 118 -24.43 -15.28 2.07
CA ILE A 118 -23.31 -16.11 1.60
C ILE A 118 -22.15 -15.21 1.17
N GLU A 119 -22.46 -14.19 0.37
CA GLU A 119 -21.54 -13.16 -0.12
C GLU A 119 -21.22 -12.12 0.97
N SER A 120 -20.50 -12.54 2.01
CA SER A 120 -20.03 -11.68 3.08
C SER A 120 -18.51 -11.72 3.22
N GLU A 121 -17.91 -10.61 3.66
CA GLU A 121 -16.46 -10.52 3.88
C GLU A 121 -15.96 -11.60 4.86
N GLU A 122 -16.76 -11.89 5.91
CA GLU A 122 -16.44 -12.93 6.89
C GLU A 122 -16.35 -14.32 6.25
N ASN A 123 -17.24 -14.61 5.30
CA ASN A 123 -17.21 -15.87 4.56
C ASN A 123 -16.06 -15.91 3.55
N TYR A 124 -15.76 -14.81 2.86
CA TYR A 124 -14.61 -14.74 1.94
C TYR A 124 -13.28 -15.00 2.66
N GLU A 125 -13.12 -14.48 3.88
CA GLU A 125 -11.93 -14.71 4.70
C GLU A 125 -11.87 -16.11 5.32
N SER A 126 -13.03 -16.67 5.72
CA SER A 126 -13.10 -17.93 6.46
C SER A 126 -13.15 -19.17 5.56
N PHE A 127 -13.76 -19.04 4.38
CA PHE A 127 -14.02 -20.13 3.43
C PHE A 127 -13.69 -19.69 1.99
N PRO A 128 -12.44 -19.26 1.71
CA PRO A 128 -12.06 -18.78 0.38
C PRO A 128 -12.25 -19.81 -0.73
N GLU A 129 -12.21 -21.11 -0.41
CA GLU A 129 -12.46 -22.23 -1.31
C GLU A 129 -13.92 -22.33 -1.75
N GLY A 130 -14.86 -21.76 -0.99
CA GLY A 130 -16.29 -21.74 -1.29
C GLY A 130 -16.68 -20.72 -2.35
N PHE A 131 -15.71 -20.01 -2.92
CA PHE A 131 -15.93 -18.95 -3.90
C PHE A 131 -14.92 -19.02 -5.05
N LEU A 132 -15.33 -18.57 -6.23
CA LEU A 132 -14.47 -18.48 -7.41
C LEU A 132 -14.55 -17.11 -8.06
N TRP A 133 -13.41 -16.61 -8.52
CA TRP A 133 -13.35 -15.42 -9.35
C TRP A 133 -13.86 -15.73 -10.76
N GLU A 134 -14.88 -15.02 -11.25
CA GLU A 134 -15.45 -15.24 -12.60
C GLU A 134 -14.38 -15.12 -13.70
N CYS A 135 -13.38 -14.27 -13.50
CA CYS A 135 -12.34 -14.02 -14.50
C CYS A 135 -11.32 -15.15 -14.68
N CYS A 136 -11.14 -16.04 -13.69
CA CYS A 136 -10.12 -17.09 -13.77
C CYS A 136 -10.44 -18.41 -13.07
N GLU A 137 -11.64 -18.54 -12.48
CA GLU A 137 -12.11 -19.72 -11.76
C GLU A 137 -11.15 -20.17 -10.66
N ARG A 138 -10.47 -19.21 -10.02
CA ARG A 138 -9.59 -19.48 -8.87
C ARG A 138 -10.28 -19.11 -7.56
N PRO A 139 -9.89 -19.74 -6.43
CA PRO A 139 -10.43 -19.43 -5.11
C PRO A 139 -10.29 -17.95 -4.72
N ALA A 140 -11.06 -17.52 -3.72
CA ALA A 140 -11.07 -16.11 -3.28
C ALA A 140 -9.69 -15.61 -2.84
N ASP A 141 -8.88 -16.46 -2.23
CA ASP A 141 -7.53 -16.15 -1.73
C ASP A 141 -6.44 -16.20 -2.82
N ALA A 142 -6.79 -16.53 -4.07
CA ALA A 142 -5.85 -16.62 -5.16
C ALA A 142 -5.33 -15.24 -5.60
N GLU A 143 -4.06 -15.18 -5.98
CA GLU A 143 -3.48 -13.98 -6.60
C GLU A 143 -4.23 -13.58 -7.88
N GLY A 144 -4.32 -12.25 -8.09
CA GLY A 144 -4.93 -11.63 -9.27
C GLY A 144 -4.47 -12.25 -10.59
N CYS A 145 -5.42 -12.57 -11.48
CA CYS A 145 -5.13 -13.17 -12.77
C CYS A 145 -4.68 -12.17 -13.83
N CYS A 146 -5.08 -10.91 -13.70
CA CYS A 146 -4.71 -9.82 -14.60
C CYS A 146 -3.47 -9.11 -14.07
N THR A 147 -2.49 -8.85 -14.95
CA THR A 147 -1.27 -8.14 -14.61
C THR A 147 -1.18 -6.82 -15.33
N ASP A 148 -0.92 -5.73 -14.60
CA ASP A 148 -0.70 -4.39 -15.14
C ASP A 148 0.36 -3.63 -14.32
N ILE A 149 0.69 -2.41 -14.73
CA ILE A 149 1.37 -1.43 -13.89
C ILE A 149 0.46 -0.99 -12.73
N HIS A 150 1.04 -0.70 -11.57
CA HIS A 150 0.29 -0.01 -10.53
C HIS A 150 0.03 1.45 -10.95
N TYR A 151 -1.16 1.96 -10.66
CA TYR A 151 -1.51 3.35 -10.84
C TYR A 151 -1.71 4.00 -9.48
N GLU A 152 -1.00 5.09 -9.22
CA GLU A 152 -1.14 5.85 -7.98
C GLU A 152 -2.58 6.35 -7.79
N ASP A 153 -3.09 6.16 -6.58
CA ASP A 153 -4.29 6.81 -6.09
C ASP A 153 -3.93 8.14 -5.40
N ALA A 154 -4.12 9.25 -6.11
CA ALA A 154 -3.82 10.59 -5.60
C ALA A 154 -4.77 11.04 -4.46
N ASP A 155 -5.94 10.41 -4.35
CA ASP A 155 -6.94 10.74 -3.33
C ASP A 155 -6.78 9.88 -2.07
N PHE A 156 -5.99 8.81 -2.13
CA PHE A 156 -5.74 7.94 -1.00
C PHE A 156 -5.00 8.69 0.11
N LYS A 157 -5.72 8.94 1.21
CA LYS A 157 -5.14 9.44 2.46
C LYS A 157 -5.04 8.27 3.42
N PRO A 158 -3.83 7.89 3.89
CA PRO A 158 -3.70 6.81 4.87
C PRO A 158 -4.52 7.18 6.11
N THR A 159 -5.62 6.46 6.34
CA THR A 159 -6.52 6.75 7.46
C THR A 159 -5.81 6.40 8.75
N THR A 160 -5.59 7.37 9.63
CA THR A 160 -5.31 7.09 11.03
C THR A 160 -6.61 6.57 11.63
N LYS A 161 -6.84 5.24 11.61
CA LYS A 161 -7.99 4.64 12.29
C LYS A 161 -7.81 4.91 13.79
N LYS A 162 -8.36 6.03 14.27
CA LYS A 162 -8.55 6.29 15.69
C LYS A 162 -9.39 5.14 16.22
N ARG A 163 -8.79 4.29 17.05
CA ARG A 163 -9.53 3.20 17.69
C ARG A 163 -10.72 3.83 18.41
N LYS A 164 -11.94 3.39 18.07
CA LYS A 164 -13.12 3.69 18.88
C LYS A 164 -12.89 3.01 20.23
N LEU A 165 -12.49 3.79 21.24
CA LEU A 165 -12.50 3.36 22.63
C LEU A 165 -13.97 3.15 22.99
N TRP A 166 -14.40 1.89 23.05
CA TRP A 166 -15.70 1.56 23.64
C TRP A 166 -15.60 1.89 25.13
N PRO A 167 -16.54 2.65 25.73
CA PRO A 167 -16.53 2.90 27.16
C PRO A 167 -16.64 1.54 27.87
N SER A 168 -15.64 1.17 28.65
CA SER A 168 -15.74 0.01 29.55
C SER A 168 -16.99 0.17 30.40
N CYS A 169 -17.84 -0.87 30.43
CA CYS A 169 -18.97 -0.93 31.35
C CYS A 169 -18.41 -0.86 32.78
N GLU A 170 -18.82 0.17 33.52
CA GLU A 170 -18.73 0.23 34.99
C GLU A 170 -19.87 -0.57 35.64
#